data_AF-A0A7W0MKE9-F1
#
_entry.id   AF-A0A7W0MKE9-F1
#
_cell.length_a   1.000
_cell.length_b   1.000
_cell.length_c   1.000
_cell.angle_alpha   90.00
_cell.angle_beta   90.00
_cell.angle_gamma   90.00
#
_symmetry.space_group_name_H-M   'P 1'
#
loop_
_entity.id
_entity.type
_entity.pdbx_description
1 polymer ?
#
loop_
_entity_poly.entity_id
_entity_poly.type
_entity_poly.pdbx_seq_one_letter_code
_entity_poly.pdbx_strand_id
1 'polypeptide(L)'
;MNCLRTAVLPVIVAGALALAPAARPQTIPTGEALALAVEASEAGDWTGAASLAGQTRNPVAADIILWMRLRDGVGGWQEYEGFFARNASWPNLATLRRHAERAMPADLPTEAVLSFFEAESPLTGTGALRFASALAGAGRSDAAEAEILRAWRTLAMTGAEAATIAA
;
A
#
# COMPACT_ATOMS: atom_id res chain seq x y z
N MET A 1 -12.82 95.13 -1.60
CA MET A 1 -12.92 94.17 -2.72
C MET A 1 -12.07 92.94 -2.40
N ASN A 2 -12.76 91.83 -2.17
CA ASN A 2 -12.39 90.41 -2.18
C ASN A 2 -11.00 89.95 -1.70
N CYS A 3 -11.02 89.28 -0.54
CA CYS A 3 -10.07 88.26 -0.12
C CYS A 3 -10.18 87.01 -1.00
N LEU A 4 -9.09 86.51 -1.58
CA LEU A 4 -8.99 85.13 -2.05
C LEU A 4 -8.02 84.37 -1.14
N ARG A 5 -8.56 83.53 -0.26
CA ARG A 5 -7.81 82.47 0.44
C ARG A 5 -7.99 81.20 -0.40
N THR A 6 -6.93 80.75 -1.05
CA THR A 6 -6.88 79.42 -1.68
C THR A 6 -6.82 78.37 -0.57
N ALA A 7 -7.87 77.56 -0.45
CA ALA A 7 -7.92 76.42 0.46
C ALA A 7 -7.36 75.19 -0.24
N VAL A 8 -6.30 74.58 0.33
CA VAL A 8 -5.82 73.25 -0.06
C VAL A 8 -6.61 72.22 0.74
N LEU A 9 -7.41 71.40 0.05
CA LEU A 9 -8.13 70.27 0.66
C LEU A 9 -7.17 69.07 0.82
N PRO A 10 -7.07 68.43 2.00
CA PRO A 10 -6.33 67.19 2.14
C PRO A 10 -7.17 66.04 1.57
N VAL A 11 -6.63 65.32 0.59
CA VAL A 11 -7.18 64.05 0.13
C VAL A 11 -6.86 63.01 1.21
N ILE A 12 -7.86 62.67 2.03
CA ILE A 12 -7.78 61.57 2.99
C ILE A 12 -8.05 60.27 2.22
N VAL A 13 -7.00 59.51 1.91
CA VAL A 13 -7.13 58.15 1.38
C VAL A 13 -7.42 57.22 2.56
N ALA A 14 -8.70 56.89 2.76
CA ALA A 14 -9.13 55.87 3.70
C ALA A 14 -8.80 54.48 3.11
N GLY A 15 -7.71 53.86 3.57
CA GLY A 15 -7.38 52.49 3.23
C GLY A 15 -8.35 51.51 3.89
N ALA A 16 -9.30 50.99 3.12
CA ALA A 16 -10.16 49.89 3.56
C ALA A 16 -9.34 48.60 3.63
N LEU A 17 -9.01 48.15 4.84
CA LEU A 17 -8.42 46.83 5.08
C LEU A 17 -9.50 45.77 4.81
N ALA A 18 -9.57 45.27 3.58
CA ALA A 18 -10.47 44.20 3.21
C ALA A 18 -10.03 42.90 3.91
N LEU A 19 -10.78 42.49 4.94
CA LEU A 19 -10.61 41.21 5.59
C LEU A 19 -11.02 40.11 4.59
N ALA A 20 -10.05 39.49 3.93
CA ALA A 20 -10.32 38.38 3.02
C ALA A 20 -10.99 37.24 3.79
N PRO A 21 -12.08 36.65 3.29
CA PRO A 21 -12.69 35.49 3.93
C PRO A 21 -11.66 34.36 3.95
N ALA A 22 -11.37 33.83 5.14
CA ALA A 22 -10.57 32.62 5.26
C ALA A 22 -11.28 31.50 4.50
N ALA A 23 -10.64 30.96 3.47
CA ALA A 23 -11.11 29.78 2.78
C ALA A 23 -11.24 28.65 3.82
N ARG A 24 -12.47 28.20 4.08
CA ARG A 24 -12.69 27.05 4.95
C ARG A 24 -12.21 25.81 4.21
N PRO A 25 -11.38 24.95 4.83
CA PRO A 25 -11.02 23.68 4.23
C PRO A 25 -12.31 22.89 3.96
N GLN A 26 -12.56 22.57 2.69
CA GLN A 26 -13.68 21.71 2.32
C GLN A 26 -13.37 20.32 2.86
N THR A 27 -14.17 19.85 3.82
CA THR A 27 -14.05 18.49 4.35
C THR A 27 -15.00 17.63 3.55
N ILE A 28 -14.46 16.74 2.72
CA ILE A 28 -15.27 15.74 2.02
C ILE A 28 -15.84 14.78 3.09
N PRO A 29 -17.14 14.49 3.11
CA PRO A 29 -17.71 13.46 3.97
C PRO A 29 -16.96 12.14 3.81
N THR A 30 -16.71 11.43 4.92
CA THR A 30 -15.89 10.21 4.96
C THR A 30 -16.29 9.17 3.90
N GLY A 31 -17.59 8.95 3.70
CA GLY A 31 -18.10 7.99 2.71
C GLY A 31 -17.83 8.41 1.26
N GLU A 32 -17.96 9.69 0.94
CA GLU A 32 -17.68 10.23 -0.39
C GLU A 32 -16.17 10.21 -0.68
N ALA A 33 -15.34 10.57 0.31
CA ALA A 33 -13.89 10.50 0.18
C ALA A 33 -13.41 9.06 -0.09
N LEU A 34 -13.99 8.06 0.59
CA LEU A 34 -13.68 6.66 0.32
C LEU A 34 -14.17 6.21 -1.06
N ALA A 35 -15.37 6.62 -1.48
CA ALA A 35 -15.87 6.29 -2.82
C ALA A 35 -14.95 6.82 -3.92
N LEU A 36 -14.50 8.08 -3.81
CA LEU A 36 -13.52 8.67 -4.72
C LEU A 36 -12.17 7.94 -4.67
N ALA A 37 -11.74 7.50 -3.49
CA ALA A 37 -10.50 6.73 -3.35
C ALA A 37 -10.58 5.37 -4.06
N VAL A 38 -11.74 4.72 -4.01
CA VAL A 38 -12.01 3.46 -4.74
C VAL A 38 -12.00 3.72 -6.24
N GLU A 39 -12.69 4.75 -6.72
CA GLU A 39 -12.68 5.13 -8.14
C GLU A 39 -11.26 5.41 -8.66
N ALA A 40 -10.47 6.17 -7.89
CA ALA A 40 -9.07 6.44 -8.22
C ALA A 40 -8.23 5.14 -8.25
N SER A 41 -8.50 4.18 -7.36
CA SER A 41 -7.84 2.87 -7.34
C SER A 41 -8.17 2.05 -8.58
N GLU A 42 -9.44 2.03 -8.98
CA GLU A 42 -9.90 1.34 -10.19
C GLU A 42 -9.31 1.95 -11.47
N ALA A 43 -9.03 3.26 -11.46
CA ALA A 43 -8.29 3.95 -12.52
C ALA A 43 -6.77 3.72 -12.46
N GLY A 44 -6.25 3.01 -11.45
CA GLY A 44 -4.83 2.79 -11.22
C GLY A 44 -4.07 3.97 -10.61
N ASP A 45 -4.76 5.06 -10.24
CA ASP A 45 -4.19 6.19 -9.51
C ASP A 45 -4.09 5.88 -8.01
N TRP A 46 -3.11 5.04 -7.67
CA TRP A 46 -2.88 4.63 -6.29
C TRP A 46 -2.44 5.78 -5.38
N THR A 47 -1.78 6.81 -5.93
CA THR A 47 -1.33 7.97 -5.16
C THR A 47 -2.52 8.85 -4.79
N GLY A 48 -3.40 9.14 -5.76
CA GLY A 48 -4.65 9.85 -5.52
C GLY A 48 -5.57 9.07 -4.59
N ALA A 49 -5.71 7.77 -4.81
CA ALA A 49 -6.49 6.89 -3.93
C ALA A 49 -6.00 6.93 -2.48
N ALA A 50 -4.69 6.80 -2.24
CA ALA A 50 -4.13 6.85 -0.90
C ALA A 50 -4.34 8.23 -0.23
N SER A 51 -4.20 9.31 -1.00
CA SER A 51 -4.47 10.68 -0.53
C SER A 51 -5.93 10.86 -0.11
N LEU A 52 -6.88 10.41 -0.94
CA LEU A 52 -8.31 10.48 -0.67
C LEU A 52 -8.70 9.62 0.55
N ALA A 53 -8.15 8.40 0.66
CA ALA A 53 -8.33 7.57 1.84
C ALA A 53 -7.80 8.25 3.11
N GLY A 54 -6.65 8.92 3.05
CA GLY A 54 -6.08 9.66 4.17
C GLY A 54 -6.97 10.80 4.68
N GLN A 55 -7.72 11.46 3.79
CA GLN A 55 -8.65 12.53 4.16
C GLN A 55 -9.81 12.05 5.03
N THR A 56 -10.16 10.77 4.96
CA THR A 56 -11.20 10.17 5.80
C THR A 56 -10.83 10.17 7.29
N ARG A 57 -9.52 10.26 7.61
CA ARG A 57 -8.95 10.05 8.95
C ARG A 57 -9.39 8.73 9.62
N ASN A 58 -9.85 7.77 8.81
CA ASN A 58 -10.23 6.45 9.26
C ASN A 58 -9.15 5.44 8.82
N PRO A 59 -8.47 4.75 9.75
CA PRO A 59 -7.43 3.80 9.40
C PRO A 59 -7.96 2.65 8.53
N VAL A 60 -9.22 2.24 8.70
CA VAL A 60 -9.82 1.16 7.89
C VAL A 60 -9.96 1.59 6.42
N ALA A 61 -10.28 2.86 6.15
CA ALA A 61 -10.37 3.37 4.79
C ALA A 61 -9.00 3.32 4.08
N ALA A 62 -7.92 3.68 4.79
CA ALA A 62 -6.57 3.54 4.27
C ALA A 62 -6.21 2.06 4.01
N ASP A 63 -6.62 1.16 4.91
CA ASP A 63 -6.36 -0.27 4.77
C ASP A 63 -7.12 -0.89 3.59
N ILE A 64 -8.33 -0.41 3.28
CA ILE A 64 -9.11 -0.87 2.10
C ILE A 64 -8.34 -0.54 0.82
N ILE A 65 -7.88 0.70 0.68
CA ILE A 65 -7.14 1.14 -0.51
C ILE A 65 -5.79 0.43 -0.61
N LEU A 66 -5.08 0.26 0.51
CA LEU A 66 -3.84 -0.50 0.52
C LEU A 66 -4.08 -1.96 0.13
N TRP A 67 -5.12 -2.59 0.67
CA TRP A 67 -5.47 -3.97 0.30
C TRP A 67 -5.75 -4.12 -1.19
N MET A 68 -6.49 -3.18 -1.81
CA MET A 68 -6.72 -3.19 -3.26
C MET A 68 -5.40 -3.11 -4.02
N ARG A 69 -4.52 -2.19 -3.64
CA ARG A 69 -3.19 -2.02 -4.24
C ARG A 69 -2.32 -3.29 -4.13
N LEU A 70 -2.33 -3.94 -2.96
CA LEU A 70 -1.57 -5.15 -2.68
C LEU A 70 -2.16 -6.39 -3.39
N ARG A 71 -3.48 -6.47 -3.47
CA ARG A 71 -4.19 -7.52 -4.23
C ARG A 71 -3.85 -7.45 -5.71
N ASP A 72 -3.69 -6.25 -6.25
CA ASP A 72 -3.34 -6.01 -7.65
C ASP A 72 -1.82 -6.11 -7.88
N GLY A 73 -1.04 -6.40 -6.83
CA GLY A 73 0.39 -6.67 -6.92
C GLY A 73 1.28 -5.44 -7.07
N VAL A 74 0.76 -4.24 -6.82
CA VAL A 74 1.45 -2.96 -7.10
C VAL A 74 2.28 -2.46 -5.91
N GLY A 75 2.08 -3.03 -4.72
CA GLY A 75 2.86 -2.65 -3.54
C GLY A 75 4.24 -3.31 -3.44
N GLY A 76 5.10 -2.71 -2.62
CA GLY A 76 6.42 -3.25 -2.26
C GLY A 76 6.40 -4.11 -1.00
N TRP A 77 7.51 -4.79 -0.72
CA TRP A 77 7.67 -5.71 0.43
C TRP A 77 7.22 -5.13 1.77
N GLN A 78 7.68 -3.92 2.11
CA GLN A 78 7.36 -3.23 3.36
C GLN A 78 5.84 -2.99 3.52
N GLU A 79 5.14 -2.73 2.41
CA GLU A 79 3.68 -2.55 2.44
C GLU A 79 2.96 -3.88 2.75
N TYR A 80 3.43 -5.00 2.20
CA TYR A 80 2.88 -6.33 2.53
C TYR A 80 3.13 -6.71 3.98
N GLU A 81 4.38 -6.56 4.45
CA GLU A 81 4.77 -6.87 5.83
C GLU A 81 3.94 -6.06 6.84
N GLY A 82 3.88 -4.74 6.63
CA GLY A 82 3.07 -3.85 7.45
C GLY A 82 1.57 -4.13 7.34
N PHE A 83 1.08 -4.65 6.23
CA PHE A 83 -0.32 -5.05 6.10
C PHE A 83 -0.62 -6.32 6.90
N PHE A 84 0.18 -7.39 6.74
CA PHE A 84 -0.04 -8.65 7.45
C PHE A 84 -0.01 -8.48 8.97
N ALA A 85 0.86 -7.61 9.49
CA ALA A 85 0.98 -7.36 10.93
C ALA A 85 -0.30 -6.81 11.58
N ARG A 86 -1.14 -6.07 10.84
CA ARG A 86 -2.39 -5.47 11.36
C ARG A 86 -3.66 -6.13 10.84
N ASN A 87 -3.57 -6.89 9.75
CA ASN A 87 -4.74 -7.34 8.98
C ASN A 87 -4.78 -8.87 8.80
N ALA A 88 -4.56 -9.63 9.88
CA ALA A 88 -4.43 -11.09 9.86
C ALA A 88 -5.67 -11.88 9.40
N SER A 89 -6.87 -11.28 9.43
CA SER A 89 -8.13 -11.94 9.03
C SER A 89 -8.75 -11.32 7.77
N TRP A 90 -7.98 -10.56 7.00
CA TRP A 90 -8.50 -9.90 5.80
C TRP A 90 -8.77 -10.90 4.66
N PRO A 91 -9.63 -10.52 3.70
CA PRO A 91 -9.89 -11.35 2.54
C PRO A 91 -8.64 -11.51 1.65
N ASN A 92 -8.54 -12.66 0.97
CA ASN A 92 -7.52 -12.95 -0.06
C ASN A 92 -6.05 -12.90 0.40
N LEU A 93 -5.75 -13.19 1.67
CA LEU A 93 -4.37 -13.17 2.18
C LEU A 93 -3.42 -14.10 1.42
N ALA A 94 -3.88 -15.26 0.93
CA ALA A 94 -3.04 -16.14 0.11
C ALA A 94 -2.57 -15.49 -1.20
N THR A 95 -3.41 -14.65 -1.82
CA THR A 95 -3.02 -13.90 -3.02
C THR A 95 -2.03 -12.81 -2.67
N LEU A 96 -2.28 -12.04 -1.60
CA LEU A 96 -1.32 -11.04 -1.11
C LEU A 96 0.03 -11.69 -0.77
N ARG A 97 0.03 -12.86 -0.14
CA ARG A 97 1.25 -13.61 0.21
C ARG A 97 2.04 -14.00 -1.04
N ARG A 98 1.38 -14.48 -2.10
CA ARG A 98 2.03 -14.74 -3.40
C ARG A 98 2.67 -13.47 -4.00
N HIS A 99 2.03 -12.31 -3.88
CA HIS A 99 2.63 -11.05 -4.34
C HIS A 99 3.79 -10.60 -3.45
N ALA A 100 3.65 -10.73 -2.13
CA ALA A 100 4.72 -10.44 -1.17
C ALA A 100 5.97 -11.27 -1.43
N GLU A 101 5.83 -12.57 -1.69
CA GLU A 101 6.95 -13.46 -2.05
C GLU A 101 7.69 -13.00 -3.31
N ARG A 102 6.97 -12.46 -4.30
CA ARG A 102 7.58 -11.90 -5.52
C ARG A 102 8.22 -10.53 -5.29
N ALA A 103 7.64 -9.74 -4.40
CA ALA A 103 8.16 -8.42 -4.02
C ALA A 103 9.32 -8.50 -3.01
N MET A 104 9.60 -9.68 -2.44
CA MET A 104 10.64 -9.89 -1.44
C MET A 104 12.03 -9.51 -1.98
N PRO A 105 12.75 -8.56 -1.34
CA PRO A 105 14.07 -8.13 -1.78
C PRO A 105 15.09 -9.27 -1.71
N ALA A 106 16.10 -9.21 -2.58
CA ALA A 106 17.14 -10.22 -2.63
C ALA A 106 18.13 -10.15 -1.46
N ASP A 107 18.30 -8.95 -0.93
CA ASP A 107 19.20 -8.56 0.15
C ASP A 107 18.51 -8.53 1.52
N LEU A 108 17.29 -9.06 1.62
CA LEU A 108 16.59 -9.18 2.89
C LEU A 108 17.41 -10.09 3.83
N PRO A 109 17.60 -9.72 5.11
CA PRO A 109 18.37 -10.53 6.05
C PRO A 109 17.83 -11.96 6.14
N THR A 110 18.74 -12.94 6.23
CA THR A 110 18.40 -14.37 6.31
C THR A 110 17.32 -14.66 7.35
N GLU A 111 17.45 -14.10 8.55
CA GLU A 111 16.49 -14.30 9.64
C GLU A 111 15.09 -13.75 9.32
N ALA A 112 15.00 -12.62 8.61
CA ALA A 112 13.72 -12.06 8.20
C ALA A 112 13.02 -12.95 7.14
N VAL A 113 13.79 -13.51 6.21
CA VAL A 113 13.26 -14.48 5.23
C VAL A 113 12.78 -15.74 5.95
N LEU A 114 13.57 -16.29 6.88
CA LEU A 114 13.20 -17.49 7.63
C LEU A 114 11.92 -17.26 8.46
N SER A 115 11.84 -16.13 9.17
CA SER A 115 10.67 -15.78 9.98
C SER A 115 9.40 -15.63 9.14
N PHE A 116 9.49 -15.01 7.95
CA PHE A 116 8.34 -14.87 7.07
C PHE A 116 7.71 -16.21 6.67
N PHE A 117 8.53 -17.25 6.46
CA PHE A 117 8.09 -18.58 6.03
C PHE A 117 7.91 -19.59 7.18
N GLU A 118 8.09 -19.17 8.44
CA GLU A 118 8.00 -20.06 9.60
C GLU A 118 6.59 -20.65 9.77
N ALA A 119 5.56 -19.81 9.61
CA ALA A 119 4.17 -20.22 9.79
C ALA A 119 3.58 -20.95 8.57
N GLU A 120 4.01 -20.58 7.37
CA GLU A 120 3.45 -21.10 6.12
C GLU A 120 4.53 -21.17 5.04
N SER A 121 4.65 -22.36 4.44
CA SER A 121 5.60 -22.63 3.36
C SER A 121 5.37 -21.72 2.14
N PRO A 122 6.41 -21.50 1.31
CA PRO A 122 6.29 -20.67 0.12
C PRO A 122 5.20 -21.14 -0.86
N LEU A 123 4.43 -20.18 -1.35
CA LEU A 123 3.32 -20.38 -2.32
C LEU A 123 3.76 -20.13 -3.77
N THR A 124 4.99 -19.66 -3.99
CA THR A 124 5.56 -19.36 -5.31
C THR A 124 6.96 -19.93 -5.45
N GLY A 125 7.40 -20.17 -6.70
CA GLY A 125 8.78 -20.59 -6.96
C GLY A 125 9.80 -19.54 -6.51
N THR A 126 9.50 -18.24 -6.64
CA THR A 126 10.33 -17.17 -6.12
C THR A 126 10.49 -17.27 -4.61
N GLY A 127 9.39 -17.43 -3.87
CA GLY A 127 9.43 -17.63 -2.42
C GLY A 127 10.22 -18.87 -2.02
N ALA A 128 10.02 -20.00 -2.73
CA ALA A 128 10.75 -21.24 -2.47
C ALA A 128 12.26 -21.07 -2.63
N LEU A 129 12.70 -20.41 -3.70
CA LEU A 129 14.11 -20.11 -3.94
C LEU A 129 14.69 -19.18 -2.85
N ARG A 130 13.93 -18.15 -2.44
CA ARG A 130 14.34 -17.25 -1.35
C ARG A 130 14.49 -18.00 -0.04
N PHE A 131 13.50 -18.83 0.31
CA PHE A 131 13.50 -19.59 1.54
C PHE A 131 14.63 -20.63 1.59
N ALA A 132 14.83 -21.39 0.51
CA ALA A 132 15.93 -22.33 0.39
C ALA A 132 17.29 -21.64 0.51
N SER A 133 17.47 -20.47 -0.13
CA SER A 133 18.69 -19.67 0.01
C SER A 133 18.92 -19.21 1.44
N ALA A 134 17.87 -18.80 2.16
CA ALA A 134 17.97 -18.41 3.56
C ALA A 134 18.30 -19.60 4.46
N LEU A 135 17.68 -20.76 4.25
CA LEU A 135 18.00 -22.00 4.95
C LEU A 135 19.47 -22.40 4.76
N ALA A 136 19.97 -22.36 3.52
CA ALA A 136 21.37 -22.64 3.23
C ALA A 136 22.32 -21.64 3.91
N GLY A 137 21.99 -20.34 3.87
CA GLY A 137 22.76 -19.28 4.56
C GLY A 137 22.80 -19.45 6.08
N ALA A 138 21.78 -20.08 6.68
CA ALA A 138 21.72 -20.45 8.09
C ALA A 138 22.36 -21.81 8.41
N GLY A 139 23.04 -22.45 7.45
CA GLY A 139 23.68 -23.76 7.63
C GLY A 139 22.70 -24.95 7.63
N ARG A 140 21.45 -24.75 7.21
CA ARG A 140 20.39 -25.77 7.18
C ARG A 140 20.25 -26.37 5.78
N SER A 141 21.34 -26.89 5.21
CA SER A 141 21.41 -27.36 3.82
C SER A 141 20.37 -28.44 3.48
N ASP A 142 20.15 -29.42 4.36
CA ASP A 142 19.16 -30.49 4.14
C ASP A 142 17.73 -29.93 4.02
N ALA A 143 17.40 -28.91 4.82
CA ALA A 143 16.11 -28.24 4.77
C ALA A 143 15.97 -27.40 3.48
N ALA A 144 17.06 -26.79 3.01
CA ALA A 144 17.07 -26.05 1.75
C ALA A 144 16.79 -26.98 0.55
N GLU A 145 17.43 -28.15 0.49
CA GLU A 145 17.18 -29.14 -0.56
C GLU A 145 15.74 -29.67 -0.49
N ALA A 146 15.26 -29.99 0.72
CA ALA A 146 13.89 -30.44 0.92
C ALA A 146 12.86 -29.42 0.42
N GLU A 147 13.10 -28.12 0.66
CA GLU A 147 12.24 -27.05 0.18
C GLU A 147 12.21 -26.95 -1.36
N ILE A 148 13.36 -27.05 -2.02
CA ILE A 148 13.42 -27.06 -3.49
C ILE A 148 12.66 -28.25 -4.07
N LEU A 149 12.85 -29.45 -3.49
CA LEU A 149 12.15 -30.65 -3.92
C LEU A 149 10.62 -30.54 -3.70
N ARG A 150 10.19 -29.99 -2.56
CA ARG A 150 8.78 -29.70 -2.27
C ARG A 150 8.22 -28.76 -3.33
N ALA A 151 8.88 -27.64 -3.58
CA ALA A 151 8.45 -26.62 -4.53
C ALA A 151 8.33 -27.19 -5.95
N TRP A 152 9.31 -27.96 -6.41
CA TRP A 152 9.27 -28.61 -7.72
C TRP A 152 8.10 -29.59 -7.86
N ARG A 153 7.84 -30.41 -6.84
CA ARG A 153 6.74 -31.40 -6.86
C ARG A 153 5.36 -30.75 -6.75
N THR A 154 5.23 -29.67 -5.99
CA THR A 154 3.90 -29.13 -5.62
C THR A 154 3.51 -27.92 -6.44
N LEU A 155 4.40 -26.94 -6.62
CA LEU A 155 4.08 -25.68 -7.31
C LEU A 155 4.02 -25.85 -8.83
N ALA A 156 4.77 -26.78 -9.40
CA ALA A 156 4.65 -27.11 -10.82
C ALA A 156 3.43 -27.99 -11.12
N MET A 157 2.95 -28.77 -10.14
CA MET A 157 1.73 -29.59 -10.30
C MET A 157 0.45 -28.79 -10.11
N THR A 158 0.44 -27.58 -9.54
CA THR A 158 -0.80 -26.80 -9.44
C THR A 158 -1.23 -26.24 -10.80
N GLY A 159 -2.17 -26.94 -11.43
CA GLY A 159 -2.80 -26.65 -12.71
C GLY A 159 -3.93 -27.66 -12.99
N ALA A 160 -4.61 -27.55 -14.13
CA ALA A 160 -5.70 -28.47 -14.51
C ALA A 160 -5.29 -29.96 -14.55
N GLU A 161 -3.99 -30.24 -14.68
CA GLU A 161 -3.43 -31.59 -14.76
C GLU A 161 -3.37 -32.31 -13.41
N ALA A 162 -3.08 -31.64 -12.28
CA ALA A 162 -3.10 -32.29 -10.97
C ALA A 162 -4.51 -32.68 -10.50
N ALA A 163 -5.53 -31.94 -10.93
CA ALA A 163 -6.92 -32.30 -10.67
C ALA A 163 -7.34 -33.60 -11.38
N THR A 164 -6.66 -33.94 -12.49
CA THR A 164 -6.94 -35.14 -13.28
C THR A 164 -6.30 -36.40 -12.69
N ILE A 165 -5.21 -36.28 -11.93
CA ILE A 165 -4.50 -37.42 -11.30
C ILE A 165 -5.11 -37.79 -9.93
N ALA A 166 -5.80 -36.87 -9.27
CA ALA A 166 -6.43 -37.08 -7.97
C ALA A 166 -7.86 -37.66 -8.03
N ALA A 167 -8.37 -37.97 -9.23
CA ALA A 167 -9.68 -38.56 -9.49
C ALA A 167 -9.54 -40.02 -9.94
#